data_AF-A0A3D4NQY7-F1
#
_entry.id   AF-A0A3D4NQY7-F1
#
_cell.length_a   1.000
_cell.length_b   1.000
_cell.length_c   1.000
_cell.angle_alpha   90.00
_cell.angle_beta   90.00
_cell.angle_gamma   90.00
#
_symmetry.space_group_name_H-M   'P 1'
#
loop_
_entity.id
_entity.type
_entity.pdbx_description
1 polymer ?
#
loop_
_entity_poly.entity_id
_entity_poly.type
_entity_poly.pdbx_seq_one_letter_code
_entity_poly.pdbx_strand_id
1 'polypeptide(L)'
;MSISRRTFLIVGAVTAAAVALPPFISARASAANAARPIKAKVSFQVNGQPRALDLDTRTTLLDALRENLQLTGTKKGCDHGQCGA
;
A
#
# COMPACT_ATOMS: atom_id res chain seq x y z
N MET A 1 -14.36 -11.22 -56.67
CA MET A 1 -14.04 -10.55 -55.38
C MET A 1 -12.53 -10.64 -55.17
N SER A 2 -11.76 -9.61 -55.50
CA SER A 2 -10.29 -9.64 -55.31
C SER A 2 -9.94 -8.92 -54.01
N ILE A 3 -9.38 -9.64 -53.05
CA ILE A 3 -8.96 -9.08 -51.77
C ILE A 3 -7.54 -8.53 -51.92
N SER A 4 -7.36 -7.24 -51.61
CA SER A 4 -6.06 -6.57 -51.72
C SER A 4 -5.13 -6.94 -50.55
N ARG A 5 -3.84 -7.08 -50.83
CA ARG A 5 -2.78 -7.34 -49.82
C ARG A 5 -2.83 -6.32 -48.67
N ARG A 6 -3.17 -5.06 -48.98
CA ARG A 6 -3.35 -3.99 -47.99
C ARG A 6 -4.51 -4.27 -47.04
N THR A 7 -5.63 -4.78 -47.55
CA THR A 7 -6.80 -5.17 -46.74
C THR A 7 -6.46 -6.35 -45.84
N PHE A 8 -5.71 -7.32 -46.34
CA PHE A 8 -5.23 -8.46 -45.53
C PHE A 8 -4.32 -8.03 -44.37
N LEU A 9 -3.39 -7.10 -44.61
CA LEU A 9 -2.49 -6.60 -43.56
C LEU A 9 -3.23 -5.79 -42.49
N ILE A 10 -4.18 -4.95 -42.90
CA ILE A 10 -4.96 -4.13 -41.96
C ILE A 10 -5.84 -5.02 -41.07
N VAL A 11 -6.53 -6.01 -41.65
CA VAL A 11 -7.41 -6.90 -40.88
C VAL A 11 -6.60 -7.83 -39.96
N GLY A 12 -5.48 -8.37 -40.44
CA GLY A 12 -4.62 -9.26 -39.64
C GLY A 12 -3.93 -8.57 -38.47
N ALA A 13 -3.48 -7.32 -38.65
CA ALA A 13 -2.83 -6.55 -37.58
C ALA A 13 -3.80 -6.23 -36.42
N VAL A 14 -5.08 -5.98 -36.73
CA VAL A 14 -6.09 -5.64 -35.71
C VAL A 14 -6.47 -6.86 -34.85
N THR A 15 -6.49 -8.06 -35.42
CA THR A 15 -6.81 -9.29 -34.67
C THR A 15 -5.73 -9.72 -33.67
N ALA A 16 -4.46 -9.44 -33.95
CA ALA A 16 -3.36 -9.85 -33.08
C ALA A 16 -3.20 -8.99 -31.82
N ALA A 17 -3.59 -7.71 -31.87
CA ALA A 17 -3.42 -6.79 -30.75
C ALA A 17 -4.46 -6.98 -29.62
N ALA A 18 -5.67 -7.44 -29.95
CA ALA A 18 -6.77 -7.55 -28.98
C ALA A 18 -6.57 -8.66 -27.93
N VAL A 19 -5.73 -9.67 -28.21
CA VAL A 19 -5.50 -10.83 -27.33
C VAL A 19 -4.25 -10.67 -26.46
N ALA A 20 -3.44 -9.64 -26.72
CA ALA A 20 -2.15 -9.42 -26.08
C ALA A 20 -2.21 -8.35 -24.97
N LEU A 21 -3.32 -8.24 -24.26
CA LEU A 21 -3.32 -7.54 -22.96
C LEU A 21 -2.70 -8.49 -21.93
N PRO A 22 -1.44 -8.27 -21.51
CA PRO A 22 -0.86 -9.08 -20.46
C PRO A 22 -1.64 -8.90 -19.14
N PRO A 23 -1.63 -9.89 -18.23
CA PRO A 23 -2.34 -9.85 -16.95
C PRO A 23 -1.86 -8.75 -15.97
N PHE A 24 -0.94 -7.86 -16.38
CA PHE A 24 -0.38 -6.78 -15.58
C PHE A 24 -1.42 -5.73 -15.13
N ILE A 25 -2.62 -5.69 -15.72
CA ILE A 25 -3.70 -4.82 -15.23
C ILE A 25 -4.16 -5.24 -13.82
N SER A 26 -4.05 -6.53 -13.46
CA SER A 26 -4.49 -7.03 -12.15
C SER A 26 -3.44 -6.84 -11.04
N ALA A 27 -2.17 -6.60 -11.36
CA ALA A 27 -1.11 -6.45 -10.36
C ALA A 27 -1.21 -5.13 -9.56
N ARG A 28 -1.65 -4.03 -10.22
CA ARG A 28 -1.79 -2.71 -9.56
C ARG A 28 -2.91 -2.68 -8.52
N ALA A 29 -4.02 -3.37 -8.78
CA ALA A 29 -5.14 -3.45 -7.83
C ALA A 29 -4.74 -4.18 -6.53
N SER A 30 -3.91 -5.23 -6.64
CA SER A 30 -3.42 -5.98 -5.48
C SER A 30 -2.47 -5.17 -4.60
N ALA A 31 -1.53 -4.42 -5.20
CA ALA A 31 -0.57 -3.60 -4.45
C ALA A 31 -1.27 -2.44 -3.71
N ALA A 32 -2.25 -1.81 -4.34
CA ALA A 32 -3.04 -0.73 -3.71
C ALA A 32 -3.82 -1.22 -2.49
N ASN A 33 -4.33 -2.46 -2.53
CA ASN A 33 -5.07 -3.03 -1.40
C ASN A 33 -4.15 -3.38 -0.21
N ALA A 34 -2.92 -3.89 -0.47
CA ALA A 34 -1.94 -4.19 0.57
C ALA A 34 -1.44 -2.94 1.33
N ALA A 35 -1.39 -1.80 0.63
CA ALA A 35 -0.98 -0.51 1.18
C ALA A 35 -2.08 0.20 1.96
N ARG A 36 -3.34 -0.25 1.88
CA ARG A 36 -4.46 0.42 2.54
C ARG A 36 -4.39 0.17 4.05
N PRO A 37 -4.39 1.24 4.87
CA PRO A 37 -4.26 1.07 6.31
C PRO A 37 -5.51 0.44 6.91
N ILE A 38 -5.32 -0.50 7.83
CA ILE A 38 -6.39 -1.11 8.62
C ILE A 38 -6.37 -0.42 9.97
N LYS A 39 -7.41 0.37 10.27
CA LYS A 39 -7.45 1.20 11.47
C LYS A 39 -8.26 0.57 12.61
N ALA A 40 -7.84 0.89 13.83
CA ALA A 40 -8.54 0.52 15.06
C ALA A 40 -8.51 1.67 16.07
N LYS A 41 -9.62 1.83 16.80
CA LYS A 41 -9.71 2.74 17.94
C LYS A 41 -9.08 2.09 19.16
N VAL A 42 -8.09 2.76 19.74
CA VAL A 42 -7.35 2.31 20.93
C VAL A 42 -7.36 3.39 22.00
N SER A 43 -7.50 2.99 23.26
CA SER A 43 -7.48 3.90 24.41
C SER A 43 -6.48 3.41 25.46
N PHE A 44 -5.58 4.30 25.89
CA PHE A 44 -4.52 4.01 26.86
C PHE A 44 -4.08 5.28 27.60
N GLN A 45 -3.30 5.12 28.66
CA GLN A 45 -2.74 6.26 29.40
C GLN A 45 -1.28 6.50 29.02
N VAL A 46 -0.91 7.75 28.83
CA VAL A 46 0.47 8.19 28.59
C VAL A 46 0.82 9.23 29.63
N ASN A 47 1.83 8.95 30.47
CA ASN A 47 2.24 9.82 31.56
C ASN A 47 1.05 10.24 32.47
N GLY A 48 0.17 9.29 32.78
CA GLY A 48 -1.04 9.52 33.58
C GLY A 48 -2.19 10.25 32.89
N GLN A 49 -2.04 10.60 31.61
CA GLN A 49 -3.07 11.28 30.82
C GLN A 49 -3.79 10.27 29.90
N PRO A 50 -5.14 10.18 29.92
CA PRO A 50 -5.87 9.31 29.01
C PRO A 50 -5.75 9.81 27.56
N ARG A 51 -5.51 8.87 26.64
CA ARG A 51 -5.40 9.08 25.20
C ARG A 51 -6.31 8.09 24.48
N ALA A 52 -7.03 8.56 23.47
CA ALA A 52 -7.82 7.75 22.56
C ALA A 52 -7.42 8.09 21.13
N LEU A 53 -7.01 7.10 20.34
CA LEU A 53 -6.45 7.29 19.00
C LEU A 53 -7.07 6.29 18.01
N ASP A 54 -7.16 6.68 16.74
CA ASP A 54 -7.56 5.80 15.63
C ASP A 54 -6.33 5.54 14.74
N LEU A 55 -5.67 4.41 14.99
CA LEU A 55 -4.34 4.10 14.46
C LEU A 55 -4.39 2.92 13.49
N ASP A 56 -3.44 2.88 12.55
CA ASP A 56 -3.20 1.66 11.78
C ASP A 56 -2.71 0.55 12.71
N THR A 57 -3.25 -0.65 12.56
CA THR A 57 -2.91 -1.84 13.37
C THR A 57 -1.42 -2.22 13.37
N ARG A 58 -0.64 -1.77 12.39
CA ARG A 58 0.82 -1.99 12.28
C ARG A 58 1.63 -0.91 12.99
N THR A 59 0.99 0.15 13.47
CA THR A 59 1.66 1.25 14.18
C THR A 59 2.19 0.75 15.51
N THR A 60 3.51 0.84 15.71
CA THR A 60 4.13 0.48 16.99
C THR A 60 3.77 1.51 18.07
N LEU A 61 3.80 1.14 19.35
CA LEU A 61 3.58 2.12 20.44
C LEU A 61 4.61 3.25 20.38
N LEU A 62 5.86 2.92 20.03
CA LEU A 62 6.93 3.89 19.80
C LEU A 62 6.52 4.94 18.75
N ASP A 63 6.03 4.50 17.59
CA ASP A 63 5.61 5.41 16.51
C ASP A 63 4.31 6.15 16.87
N ALA A 64 3.39 5.54 17.62
CA ALA A 64 2.23 6.23 18.15
C ALA A 64 2.62 7.40 19.07
N LEU A 65 3.56 7.17 20.00
CA LEU A 65 4.05 8.23 20.89
C LEU A 65 4.77 9.34 20.11
N ARG A 66 5.68 8.97 19.21
CA ARG A 66 6.55 9.92 18.52
C ARG A 66 5.85 10.71 17.44
N GLU A 67 5.09 10.04 16.57
CA GLU A 67 4.57 10.65 15.36
C GLU A 67 3.12 11.12 15.53
N ASN A 68 2.31 10.38 16.29
CA ASN A 68 0.88 10.72 16.49
C ASN A 68 0.66 11.65 17.69
N LEU A 69 1.40 11.46 18.78
CA LEU A 69 1.33 12.30 19.99
C LEU A 69 2.47 13.32 20.11
N GLN A 70 3.41 13.32 19.16
CA GLN A 70 4.57 14.24 19.13
C GLN A 70 5.45 14.20 20.38
N LEU A 71 5.44 13.07 21.12
CA LEU A 71 6.28 12.81 22.28
C LEU A 71 7.58 12.13 21.84
N THR A 72 8.54 12.94 21.40
CA THR A 72 9.77 12.47 20.73
C THR A 72 10.90 12.05 21.69
N GLY A 73 10.59 11.92 22.98
CA GLY A 73 11.52 11.50 24.04
C GLY A 73 12.06 10.09 23.81
N THR A 74 11.17 9.11 23.62
CA THR A 74 11.52 7.72 23.29
C THR A 74 12.13 7.63 21.89
N LYS A 75 13.18 6.82 21.70
CA LYS A 75 13.95 6.79 20.46
C LYS A 75 13.69 5.53 19.65
N LYS A 76 13.77 5.67 18.32
CA LYS A 76 13.83 4.53 17.40
C LYS A 76 15.30 4.25 17.12
N GLY A 77 15.84 3.22 17.77
CA GLY A 77 17.20 2.73 17.51
C GLY A 77 17.21 1.74 16.35
N CYS A 78 17.31 0.44 16.66
CA CYS A 78 17.38 -0.63 15.66
C CYS A 78 16.02 -1.06 15.07
N ASP A 79 14.89 -0.57 15.60
CA ASP A 79 13.50 -0.93 15.22
C ASP A 79 13.15 -2.44 15.26
N HIS A 80 14.03 -3.25 15.86
CA HIS A 80 13.88 -4.71 15.95
C HIS A 80 14.13 -5.23 17.38
N GLY A 81 14.05 -4.35 18.39
CA GLY A 81 14.10 -4.73 19.80
C GLY A 81 15.49 -5.10 20.36
N GLN A 82 16.57 -4.81 19.63
CA GLN A 82 17.93 -5.20 20.01
C GLN A 82 18.67 -4.18 20.88
N CYS A 83 18.30 -2.88 20.83
CA CYS A 83 19.09 -1.80 21.43
C CYS A 83 18.46 -1.11 22.66
N GLY A 84 17.19 -1.36 22.98
CA GLY A 84 16.52 -0.81 24.18
C GLY A 84 16.42 0.73 24.27
N ALA A 85 16.60 1.44 23.15
CA ALA A 85 16.58 2.90 23.07
C ALA A 85 15.16 3.51 23.13
#